data_AF-A0A4R2DNE0-F1
#
_entry.id   AF-A0A4R2DNE0-F1
#
_cell.length_a   1.000
_cell.length_b   1.000
_cell.length_c   1.000
_cell.angle_alpha   90.00
_cell.angle_beta   90.00
_cell.angle_gamma   90.00
#
_symmetry.space_group_name_H-M   'P 1'
#
loop_
_entity.id
_entity.type
_entity.pdbx_description
1 polymer ?
#
loop_
_entity_poly.entity_id
_entity_poly.type
_entity_poly.pdbx_seq_one_letter_code
_entity_poly.pdbx_strand_id
1 'polypeptide(L)'
;MARTDRFDGILERGWNRFRTRLAGRIAALGRGEQIELAAETAGDHTTLVKIVALDARSIEVEMTGSAPRISPARQADEIAQRIVSALRENYSVLHPTFLRSDEPDAPRTLRSRVGEALRLQFGRPIPTDADGDYVVIVDSQAVFVVVDDSARTIQLWAPLLHGISGRAQAAEELLELNRAWPHIKLLLVEDRLVATIDVMGDPFVPRHLIDLFGALRALLGTVDTGFAQRFDGERYTGDTDAEPTLFDEPTVFDEPS
;
A
#
# COMPACT_ATOMS: atom_id res chain seq x y z
N MET A 1 -28.78 -15.06 -23.54
CA MET A 1 -27.58 -14.62 -24.28
C MET A 1 -27.29 -13.14 -23.99
N ALA A 2 -26.89 -12.77 -22.76
CA ALA A 2 -26.64 -11.34 -22.43
C ALA A 2 -25.63 -11.08 -21.29
N ARG A 3 -25.16 -12.12 -20.58
CA ARG A 3 -24.24 -11.94 -19.43
C ARG A 3 -22.78 -12.17 -19.83
N THR A 4 -22.50 -13.15 -20.70
CA THR A 4 -21.16 -13.49 -21.20
C THR A 4 -20.53 -12.34 -22.02
N ASP A 5 -21.28 -11.73 -22.95
CA ASP A 5 -20.79 -10.60 -23.78
C ASP A 5 -20.28 -9.38 -22.97
N ARG A 6 -20.88 -9.11 -21.80
CA ARG A 6 -20.45 -8.00 -20.94
C ARG A 6 -19.15 -8.31 -20.21
N PHE A 7 -18.96 -9.56 -19.79
CA PHE A 7 -17.73 -10.01 -19.14
C PHE A 7 -16.58 -10.09 -20.16
N ASP A 8 -16.83 -10.62 -21.35
CA ASP A 8 -15.84 -10.69 -22.43
C ASP A 8 -15.38 -9.28 -22.85
N GLY A 9 -16.31 -8.32 -22.94
CA GLY A 9 -15.98 -6.92 -23.21
C GLY A 9 -15.14 -6.24 -22.11
N ILE A 10 -15.28 -6.64 -20.84
CA ILE A 10 -14.46 -6.11 -19.73
C ILE A 10 -13.05 -6.71 -19.78
N LEU A 11 -12.95 -8.03 -19.99
CA LEU A 11 -11.66 -8.74 -20.11
C LEU A 11 -10.85 -8.20 -21.29
N GLU A 12 -11.50 -8.00 -22.45
CA GLU A 12 -10.83 -7.50 -23.65
C GLU A 12 -10.35 -6.04 -23.47
N ARG A 13 -11.10 -5.21 -22.74
CA ARG A 13 -10.62 -3.86 -22.37
C ARG A 13 -9.43 -3.89 -21.42
N GLY A 14 -9.42 -4.82 -20.46
CA GLY A 14 -8.31 -5.03 -19.53
C GLY A 14 -7.03 -5.41 -20.27
N TRP A 15 -7.12 -6.38 -21.18
CA TRP A 15 -6.00 -6.82 -22.01
C TRP A 15 -5.51 -5.73 -22.97
N ASN A 16 -6.41 -4.98 -23.61
CA ASN A 16 -6.02 -3.86 -24.50
C ASN A 16 -5.31 -2.73 -23.76
N ARG A 17 -5.75 -2.41 -22.54
CA ARG A 17 -5.08 -1.42 -21.68
C ARG A 17 -3.69 -1.92 -21.26
N PHE A 18 -3.59 -3.19 -20.84
CA PHE A 18 -2.32 -3.79 -20.47
C PHE A 18 -1.33 -3.80 -21.63
N ARG A 19 -1.76 -4.21 -22.83
CA ARG A 19 -0.96 -4.21 -24.06
C ARG A 19 -0.40 -2.82 -24.38
N THR A 20 -1.27 -1.81 -24.38
CA THR A 20 -0.88 -0.43 -24.68
C THR A 20 0.16 0.09 -23.68
N ARG A 21 -0.04 -0.21 -22.39
CA ARG A 21 0.93 0.14 -21.34
C ARG A 21 2.26 -0.60 -21.50
N LEU A 22 2.22 -1.90 -21.82
CA LEU A 22 3.42 -2.72 -22.03
C LEU A 22 4.22 -2.22 -23.25
N ALA A 23 3.55 -1.89 -24.36
CA ALA A 23 4.18 -1.31 -25.53
C ALA A 23 4.87 0.03 -25.21
N GLY A 24 4.18 0.91 -24.47
CA GLY A 24 4.76 2.17 -24.00
C GLY A 24 6.01 1.97 -23.14
N ARG A 25 5.99 0.98 -22.23
CA ARG A 25 7.16 0.64 -21.39
C ARG A 25 8.32 0.09 -22.22
N ILE A 26 8.06 -0.86 -23.11
CA ILE A 26 9.09 -1.45 -23.99
C ILE A 26 9.76 -0.35 -24.82
N ALA A 27 8.99 0.59 -25.37
CA ALA A 27 9.52 1.69 -26.16
C ALA A 27 10.35 2.69 -25.35
N ALA A 28 10.12 2.76 -24.03
CA ALA A 28 10.81 3.67 -23.12
C ALA A 28 12.04 3.05 -22.43
N LEU A 29 12.33 1.76 -22.63
CA LEU A 29 13.43 1.08 -21.96
C LEU A 29 14.79 1.69 -22.34
N GLY A 30 15.55 2.08 -21.31
CA GLY A 30 16.96 2.44 -21.41
C GLY A 30 17.87 1.22 -21.49
N ARG A 31 19.12 1.42 -21.93
CA ARG A 31 20.10 0.33 -22.05
C ARG A 31 20.32 -0.35 -20.68
N GLY A 32 20.13 -1.67 -20.63
CA GLY A 32 20.30 -2.48 -19.41
C GLY A 32 19.05 -2.51 -18.50
N GLU A 33 17.99 -1.78 -18.84
CA GLU A 33 16.71 -1.90 -18.13
C GLU A 33 15.98 -3.16 -18.56
N GLN A 34 15.17 -3.71 -17.65
CA GLN A 34 14.41 -4.93 -17.89
C GLN A 34 12.98 -4.83 -17.36
N ILE A 35 12.09 -5.65 -17.92
CA ILE A 35 10.71 -5.85 -17.47
C ILE A 35 10.54 -7.34 -17.25
N GLU A 36 10.13 -7.73 -16.05
CA GLU A 36 9.74 -9.12 -15.79
C GLU A 36 8.24 -9.17 -15.55
N LEU A 37 7.57 -10.17 -16.12
CA LEU A 37 6.16 -10.45 -15.90
C LEU A 37 6.08 -11.81 -15.21
N ALA A 38 5.61 -11.83 -13.97
CA ALA A 38 5.46 -13.04 -13.18
C ALA A 38 3.99 -13.29 -12.85
N ALA A 39 3.62 -14.56 -12.72
CA ALA A 39 2.31 -14.98 -12.21
C ALA A 39 2.47 -15.76 -10.91
N GLU A 40 1.46 -15.68 -10.06
CA GLU A 40 1.39 -16.46 -8.83
C GLU A 40 1.09 -17.93 -9.17
N THR A 41 1.93 -18.83 -8.68
CA THR A 41 1.74 -20.28 -8.77
C THR A 41 1.60 -20.86 -7.37
N ALA A 42 1.14 -22.11 -7.24
CA ALA A 42 0.79 -22.73 -5.96
C ALA A 42 1.93 -22.84 -4.91
N GLY A 43 3.15 -22.38 -5.22
CA GLY A 43 4.26 -22.34 -4.27
C GLY A 43 5.22 -21.14 -4.39
N ASP A 44 5.17 -20.34 -5.45
CA ASP A 44 6.03 -19.16 -5.66
C ASP A 44 5.55 -18.29 -6.85
N HIS A 45 6.19 -17.15 -7.09
CA HIS A 45 6.08 -16.39 -8.34
C HIS A 45 6.93 -17.03 -9.43
N THR A 46 6.32 -17.39 -10.56
CA THR A 46 7.07 -17.82 -11.74
C THR A 46 7.14 -16.67 -12.73
N THR A 47 8.34 -16.21 -13.05
CA THR A 47 8.57 -15.30 -14.18
C THR A 47 8.13 -16.03 -15.45
N LEU A 48 7.17 -15.45 -16.18
CA LEU A 48 6.63 -15.97 -17.43
C LEU A 48 7.26 -15.29 -18.64
N VAL A 49 7.60 -14.00 -18.52
CA VAL A 49 8.21 -13.21 -19.58
C VAL A 49 9.27 -12.30 -18.98
N LYS A 50 10.44 -12.24 -19.62
CA LYS A 50 11.50 -11.30 -19.31
C LYS A 50 11.86 -10.52 -20.57
N ILE A 51 11.94 -9.21 -20.46
CA ILE A 51 12.29 -8.29 -21.55
C ILE A 51 13.51 -7.50 -21.11
N VAL A 52 14.57 -7.49 -21.90
CA VAL A 52 15.82 -6.78 -21.57
C VAL A 52 16.21 -5.89 -22.74
N ALA A 53 16.49 -4.61 -22.49
CA ALA A 53 17.02 -3.72 -23.52
C ALA A 53 18.54 -3.91 -23.66
N LEU A 54 18.95 -4.53 -24.77
CA LEU A 54 20.36 -4.74 -25.10
C LEU A 54 21.04 -3.41 -25.46
N ASP A 55 20.32 -2.56 -26.19
CA ASP A 55 20.71 -1.22 -26.60
C ASP A 55 19.47 -0.34 -26.84
N ALA A 56 19.65 0.89 -27.35
CA ALA A 56 18.55 1.83 -27.60
C ALA A 56 17.59 1.44 -28.74
N ARG A 57 17.89 0.39 -29.50
CA ARG A 57 17.14 -0.05 -30.69
C ARG A 57 16.75 -1.52 -30.66
N SER A 58 17.32 -2.32 -29.76
CA SER A 58 17.17 -3.77 -29.71
C SER A 58 16.80 -4.22 -28.31
N ILE A 59 15.75 -5.02 -28.22
CA ILE A 59 15.34 -5.68 -26.99
C ILE A 59 15.39 -7.20 -27.18
N GLU A 60 15.72 -7.91 -26.12
CA GLU A 60 15.60 -9.35 -26.01
C GLU A 60 14.34 -9.67 -25.22
N VAL A 61 13.55 -10.63 -25.72
CA VAL A 61 12.36 -11.13 -25.05
C VAL A 61 12.53 -12.63 -24.83
N GLU A 62 12.55 -13.03 -23.58
CA GLU A 62 12.52 -14.41 -23.14
C GLU A 62 11.14 -14.73 -22.58
N MET A 63 10.60 -15.88 -22.92
CA MET A 63 9.34 -16.39 -22.40
C MET A 63 9.57 -17.78 -21.84
N THR A 64 8.96 -18.10 -20.70
CA THR A 64 9.19 -19.36 -20.01
C THR A 64 8.83 -20.55 -20.91
N GLY A 65 9.81 -21.42 -21.16
CA GLY A 65 9.67 -22.54 -22.09
C GLY A 65 9.94 -22.22 -23.57
N SER A 66 10.43 -21.02 -23.89
CA SER A 66 10.81 -20.60 -25.25
C SER A 66 12.23 -20.02 -25.28
N ALA A 67 12.93 -20.19 -26.41
CA ALA A 67 14.24 -19.57 -26.60
C ALA A 67 14.13 -18.03 -26.67
N PRO A 68 15.11 -17.28 -26.11
CA PRO A 68 15.13 -15.82 -26.19
C PRO A 68 15.11 -15.34 -27.64
N ARG A 69 14.39 -14.24 -27.87
CA ARG A 69 14.28 -13.62 -29.20
C ARG A 69 14.63 -12.15 -29.13
N ILE A 70 15.55 -11.73 -30.00
CA ILE A 70 15.90 -10.32 -30.17
C ILE A 70 14.94 -9.70 -31.18
N SER A 71 14.41 -8.53 -30.87
CA SER A 71 13.50 -7.77 -31.74
C SER A 71 13.79 -6.27 -31.66
N PRO A 72 13.57 -5.51 -32.74
CA PRO A 72 13.72 -4.06 -32.72
C PRO A 72 12.76 -3.38 -31.74
N ALA A 73 13.25 -2.46 -30.91
CA ALA A 73 12.44 -1.69 -29.95
C ALA A 73 11.32 -0.88 -30.63
N ARG A 74 11.51 -0.46 -31.90
CA ARG A 74 10.47 0.21 -32.71
C ARG A 74 9.21 -0.64 -32.93
N GLN A 75 9.30 -1.95 -32.74
CA GLN A 75 8.18 -2.90 -32.85
C GLN A 75 7.54 -3.18 -31.48
N ALA A 76 7.69 -2.28 -30.50
CA ALA A 76 7.16 -2.45 -29.14
C ALA A 76 5.68 -2.88 -29.11
N ASP A 77 4.85 -2.36 -30.01
CA ASP A 77 3.44 -2.71 -30.11
C ASP A 77 3.21 -4.17 -30.55
N GLU A 78 3.94 -4.63 -31.57
CA GLU A 78 3.92 -6.02 -32.05
C GLU A 78 4.46 -7.00 -30.99
N ILE A 79 5.48 -6.57 -30.25
CA ILE A 79 6.06 -7.34 -29.15
C ILE A 79 5.05 -7.47 -28.01
N ALA A 80 4.42 -6.37 -27.59
CA ALA A 80 3.41 -6.37 -26.55
C ALA A 80 2.18 -7.21 -26.94
N GLN A 81 1.72 -7.12 -28.19
CA GLN A 81 0.63 -7.95 -28.70
C GLN A 81 0.95 -9.45 -28.58
N ARG A 82 2.14 -9.85 -29.01
CA ARG A 82 2.59 -11.25 -28.94
C ARG A 82 2.73 -11.76 -27.51
N ILE A 83 3.25 -10.93 -26.60
CA ILE A 83 3.33 -11.24 -25.17
C ILE A 83 1.92 -11.47 -24.61
N VAL A 84 0.96 -10.60 -24.92
CA VAL A 84 -0.43 -10.75 -24.47
C VAL A 84 -1.06 -12.04 -25.01
N SER A 85 -0.85 -12.37 -26.29
CA SER A 85 -1.31 -13.65 -26.84
C SER A 85 -0.70 -14.83 -26.11
N ALA A 86 0.61 -14.85 -25.86
CA ALA A 86 1.27 -15.93 -25.13
C ALA A 86 0.74 -16.06 -23.68
N LEU A 87 0.53 -14.94 -22.98
CA LEU A 87 -0.02 -14.93 -21.62
C LEU A 87 -1.43 -15.51 -21.56
N ARG A 88 -2.28 -15.17 -22.54
CA ARG A 88 -3.67 -15.67 -22.60
C ARG A 88 -3.74 -17.14 -23.04
N GLU A 89 -3.03 -17.48 -24.10
CA GLU A 89 -3.21 -18.75 -24.81
C GLU A 89 -2.29 -19.84 -24.28
N ASN A 90 -1.02 -19.51 -23.99
CA ASN A 90 -0.02 -20.51 -23.59
C ASN A 90 0.07 -20.63 -22.08
N TYR A 91 0.04 -19.50 -21.37
CA TYR A 91 0.16 -19.46 -19.91
C TYR A 91 -1.20 -19.41 -19.19
N SER A 92 -2.32 -19.44 -19.93
CA SER A 92 -3.70 -19.47 -19.40
C SER A 92 -4.00 -18.38 -18.36
N VAL A 93 -3.34 -17.23 -18.48
CA VAL A 93 -3.56 -16.09 -17.58
C VAL A 93 -4.94 -15.51 -17.89
N LEU A 94 -5.84 -15.60 -16.92
CA LEU A 94 -7.23 -15.18 -17.11
C LEU A 94 -7.38 -13.64 -17.25
N HIS A 95 -6.56 -12.87 -16.54
CA HIS A 95 -6.60 -11.41 -16.53
C HIS A 95 -5.21 -10.82 -16.25
N PRO A 96 -4.82 -9.67 -16.84
CA PRO A 96 -3.51 -9.07 -16.61
C PRO A 96 -3.28 -8.60 -15.16
N THR A 97 -4.32 -8.50 -14.33
CA THR A 97 -4.16 -8.24 -12.88
C THR A 97 -3.45 -9.38 -12.16
N PHE A 98 -3.50 -10.61 -12.68
CA PHE A 98 -2.77 -11.75 -12.12
C PHE A 98 -1.28 -11.73 -12.47
N LEU A 99 -0.85 -10.75 -13.29
CA LEU A 99 0.55 -10.53 -13.62
C LEU A 99 1.13 -9.47 -12.71
N ARG A 100 2.18 -9.86 -12.00
CA ARG A 100 3.14 -8.91 -11.43
C ARG A 100 4.04 -8.47 -12.57
N SER A 101 4.14 -7.17 -12.78
CA SER A 101 5.17 -6.63 -13.65
C SER A 101 6.23 -6.00 -12.78
N ASP A 102 7.42 -6.58 -12.74
CA ASP A 102 8.55 -5.93 -12.11
C ASP A 102 8.85 -4.67 -12.95
N GLU A 103 8.70 -3.52 -12.31
CA GLU A 103 9.37 -2.30 -12.73
C GLU A 103 10.87 -2.51 -12.48
N PRO A 104 11.76 -2.08 -13.39
CA PRO A 104 13.18 -1.99 -13.09
C PRO A 104 13.38 -0.78 -12.17
N ASP A 105 13.02 -0.95 -10.91
CA ASP A 105 13.62 -0.23 -9.82
C ASP A 105 14.17 -1.35 -8.93
N ALA A 106 15.47 -1.35 -8.67
CA ALA A 106 16.07 -2.21 -7.64
C ALA A 106 15.13 -2.25 -6.41
N PRO A 107 14.87 -3.40 -5.79
CA PRO A 107 13.70 -3.62 -4.92
C PRO A 107 13.52 -2.46 -3.95
N ARG A 108 12.62 -1.53 -4.29
CA ARG A 108 12.23 -0.48 -3.36
C ARG A 108 11.36 -1.16 -2.33
N THR A 109 11.81 -1.10 -1.09
CA THR A 109 11.06 -1.62 0.06
C THR A 109 9.64 -1.03 0.06
N LEU A 110 8.68 -1.76 0.61
CA LEU A 110 7.32 -1.28 0.82
C LEU A 110 7.36 0.06 1.56
N ARG A 111 8.24 0.18 2.56
CA ARG A 111 8.48 1.43 3.28
C ARG A 111 8.85 2.59 2.35
N SER A 112 9.80 2.40 1.43
CA SER A 112 10.17 3.44 0.46
C SER A 112 8.98 3.87 -0.43
N ARG A 113 8.17 2.91 -0.88
CA ARG A 113 6.99 3.18 -1.71
C ARG A 113 5.88 3.91 -0.93
N VAL A 114 5.68 3.55 0.33
CA VAL A 114 4.77 4.25 1.25
C VAL A 114 5.25 5.67 1.51
N GLY A 115 6.54 5.84 1.84
CA GLY A 115 7.13 7.17 2.06
C GLY A 115 6.96 8.09 0.86
N GLU A 116 7.14 7.57 -0.36
CA GLU A 116 6.90 8.35 -1.58
C GLU A 116 5.42 8.70 -1.77
N ALA A 117 4.51 7.76 -1.54
CA ALA A 117 3.07 8.02 -1.60
C ALA A 117 2.64 9.10 -0.61
N LEU A 118 3.15 9.06 0.63
CA LEU A 118 2.90 10.06 1.66
C LEU A 118 3.50 11.42 1.27
N ARG A 119 4.75 11.45 0.79
CA ARG A 119 5.41 12.68 0.33
C ARG A 119 4.61 13.37 -0.77
N LEU A 120 4.13 12.62 -1.75
CA LEU A 120 3.29 13.14 -2.83
C LEU A 120 1.95 13.66 -2.30
N GLN A 121 1.34 12.95 -1.35
CA GLN A 121 0.05 13.35 -0.76
C GLN A 121 0.14 14.64 0.07
N PHE A 122 1.19 14.79 0.87
CA PHE A 122 1.34 15.93 1.79
C PHE A 122 2.22 17.06 1.24
N GLY A 123 2.81 16.88 0.06
CA GLY A 123 3.68 17.87 -0.58
C GLY A 123 5.02 18.12 0.13
N ARG A 124 5.34 17.31 1.14
CA ARG A 124 6.55 17.42 1.96
C ARG A 124 7.00 16.04 2.46
N PRO A 125 8.29 15.84 2.76
CA PRO A 125 8.75 14.64 3.46
C PRO A 125 8.02 14.50 4.81
N ILE A 126 7.57 13.28 5.11
CA ILE A 126 6.97 12.96 6.42
C ILE A 126 8.08 12.49 7.35
N PRO A 127 8.19 13.06 8.57
CA PRO A 127 9.19 12.61 9.54
C PRO A 127 8.90 11.18 9.98
N THR A 128 9.95 10.49 10.42
CA THR A 128 9.85 9.17 11.05
C THR A 128 10.18 9.26 12.53
N ASP A 129 9.58 8.40 13.34
CA ASP A 129 9.96 8.24 14.75
C ASP A 129 11.18 7.31 14.93
N ALA A 130 11.46 6.93 16.18
CA ALA A 130 12.57 6.05 16.55
C ALA A 130 12.44 4.62 16.00
N ASP A 131 11.20 4.14 15.82
CA ASP A 131 10.89 2.83 15.22
C ASP A 131 10.84 2.91 13.68
N GLY A 132 11.04 4.12 13.15
CA GLY A 132 11.09 4.44 11.74
C GLY A 132 9.70 4.56 11.09
N ASP A 133 8.64 4.60 11.88
CA ASP A 133 7.27 4.73 11.40
C ASP A 133 6.97 6.19 11.06
N TYR A 134 6.16 6.41 10.01
CA TYR A 134 5.92 7.78 9.55
C TYR A 134 4.91 8.47 10.47
N VAL A 135 5.24 9.68 10.92
CA VAL A 135 4.38 10.48 11.80
C VAL A 135 3.72 11.61 11.02
N VAL A 136 2.42 11.47 10.78
CA VAL A 136 1.60 12.46 10.08
C VAL A 136 0.75 13.22 11.09
N ILE A 137 0.87 14.54 11.12
CA ILE A 137 -0.03 15.39 11.91
C ILE A 137 -1.24 15.78 11.06
N VAL A 138 -2.44 15.40 11.52
CA VAL A 138 -3.73 15.73 10.90
C VAL A 138 -4.58 16.45 11.93
N ASP A 139 -4.96 17.71 11.65
CA ASP A 139 -5.85 18.51 12.51
C ASP A 139 -5.44 18.48 14.01
N SER A 140 -4.13 18.61 14.28
CA SER A 140 -3.48 18.54 15.60
C SER A 140 -3.43 17.17 16.29
N GLN A 141 -3.74 16.08 15.58
CA GLN A 141 -3.60 14.71 16.07
C GLN A 141 -2.51 13.96 15.29
N ALA A 142 -1.73 13.14 15.99
CA ALA A 142 -0.71 12.30 15.38
C ALA A 142 -1.34 11.02 14.81
N VAL A 143 -0.98 10.70 13.57
CA VAL A 143 -1.28 9.43 12.90
C VAL A 143 0.05 8.79 12.54
N PHE A 144 0.24 7.58 13.01
CA PHE A 144 1.42 6.76 12.75
C PHE A 144 1.13 5.84 11.57
N VAL A 145 2.07 5.78 10.63
CA VAL A 145 2.04 4.82 9.51
C VAL A 145 3.15 3.82 9.74
N VAL A 146 2.75 2.69 10.32
CA VAL A 146 3.63 1.56 10.61
C VAL A 146 3.75 0.73 9.35
N VAL A 147 4.97 0.41 8.93
CA VAL A 147 5.21 -0.41 7.74
C VAL A 147 6.03 -1.64 8.09
N ASP A 148 5.43 -2.82 7.93
CA ASP A 148 6.14 -4.09 8.01
C ASP A 148 6.53 -4.54 6.60
N ASP A 149 7.80 -4.37 6.29
CA ASP A 149 8.38 -4.77 5.00
C ASP A 149 8.40 -6.29 4.79
N SER A 150 8.49 -7.07 5.88
CA SER A 150 8.56 -8.53 5.84
C SER A 150 7.18 -9.13 5.64
N ALA A 151 6.20 -8.71 6.44
CA ALA A 151 4.81 -9.15 6.32
C ALA A 151 4.06 -8.47 5.16
N ARG A 152 4.65 -7.45 4.55
CA ARG A 152 4.04 -6.63 3.49
C ARG A 152 2.71 -6.01 3.94
N THR A 153 2.68 -5.46 5.15
CA THR A 153 1.50 -4.79 5.71
C THR A 153 1.82 -3.35 6.07
N ILE A 154 0.80 -2.51 6.03
CA ILE A 154 0.84 -1.11 6.47
C ILE A 154 -0.28 -0.94 7.47
N GLN A 155 0.00 -0.30 8.60
CA GLN A 155 -1.02 0.03 9.58
C GLN A 155 -1.07 1.55 9.76
N LEU A 156 -2.27 2.11 9.65
CA LEU A 156 -2.55 3.47 10.11
C LEU A 156 -3.03 3.37 11.55
N TRP A 157 -2.31 3.99 12.47
CA TRP A 157 -2.63 3.95 13.89
C TRP A 157 -2.76 5.37 14.43
N ALA A 158 -3.86 5.68 15.11
CA ALA A 158 -4.12 7.00 15.65
C ALA A 158 -4.68 6.90 17.08
N PRO A 159 -3.99 7.43 18.09
CA PRO A 159 -4.54 7.54 19.44
C PRO A 159 -5.57 8.67 19.48
N LEU A 160 -6.76 8.40 20.00
CA LEU A 160 -7.89 9.35 19.99
C LEU A 160 -8.13 9.97 21.37
N LEU A 161 -8.29 9.12 22.39
CA LEU A 161 -8.55 9.52 23.77
C LEU A 161 -7.76 8.67 24.77
N HIS A 162 -7.55 9.18 25.98
CA HIS A 162 -6.98 8.48 27.14
C HIS A 162 -7.80 8.74 28.41
N GLY A 163 -7.49 8.05 29.51
CA GLY A 163 -8.13 8.29 30.81
C GLY A 163 -9.60 7.89 30.85
N ILE A 164 -10.04 6.94 30.02
CA ILE A 164 -11.45 6.54 29.90
C ILE A 164 -11.93 5.82 31.17
N SER A 165 -12.79 6.48 31.94
CA SER A 165 -13.38 5.94 33.17
C SER A 165 -14.80 5.40 32.97
N GLY A 166 -14.97 4.32 32.20
CA GLY A 166 -16.31 3.73 32.05
C GLY A 166 -16.43 2.65 30.99
N ARG A 167 -15.92 1.43 31.27
CA ARG A 167 -15.87 0.35 30.26
C ARG A 167 -17.21 -0.04 29.64
N ALA A 168 -18.29 -0.07 30.41
CA ALA A 168 -19.60 -0.47 29.90
C ALA A 168 -20.15 0.56 28.89
N GLN A 169 -20.14 1.85 29.28
CA GLN A 169 -20.55 2.94 28.40
C GLN A 169 -19.64 3.05 27.17
N ALA A 170 -18.32 2.97 27.36
CA ALA A 170 -17.37 3.01 26.26
C ALA A 170 -17.59 1.87 25.25
N ALA A 171 -17.98 0.68 25.72
CA ALA A 171 -18.29 -0.46 24.84
C ALA A 171 -19.54 -0.22 23.99
N GLU A 172 -20.58 0.41 24.55
CA GLU A 172 -21.78 0.78 23.80
C GLU A 172 -21.47 1.84 22.75
N GLU A 173 -20.73 2.88 23.12
CA GLU A 173 -20.30 3.95 22.22
C GLU A 173 -19.41 3.43 21.07
N LEU A 174 -18.50 2.49 21.39
CA LEU A 174 -17.66 1.80 20.41
C LEU A 174 -18.45 1.02 19.38
N LEU A 175 -19.55 0.39 19.77
CA LEU A 175 -20.38 -0.39 18.86
C LEU A 175 -21.01 0.51 17.79
N GLU A 176 -21.54 1.66 18.20
CA GLU A 176 -22.13 2.64 17.28
C GLU A 176 -21.06 3.23 16.36
N LEU A 177 -19.90 3.58 16.90
CA LEU A 177 -18.81 4.17 16.12
C LEU A 177 -18.20 3.18 15.11
N ASN A 178 -17.94 1.94 15.50
CA ASN A 178 -17.46 0.91 14.56
C ASN A 178 -18.50 0.64 13.45
N ARG A 179 -19.80 0.80 13.73
CA ARG A 179 -20.85 0.72 12.70
C ARG A 179 -20.80 1.91 11.74
N ALA A 180 -20.55 3.12 12.25
CA ALA A 180 -20.45 4.34 11.45
C ALA A 180 -19.18 4.37 10.57
N TRP A 181 -18.10 3.73 11.02
CA TRP A 181 -16.79 3.74 10.36
C TRP A 181 -16.33 2.32 9.99
N PRO A 182 -16.96 1.66 9.00
CA PRO A 182 -16.73 0.24 8.70
C PRO A 182 -15.32 -0.12 8.23
N HIS A 183 -14.53 0.88 7.83
CA HIS A 183 -13.14 0.71 7.38
C HIS A 183 -12.11 1.02 8.47
N ILE A 184 -12.56 1.46 9.65
CA ILE A 184 -11.72 1.86 10.77
C ILE A 184 -12.08 1.00 11.97
N LYS A 185 -11.10 0.27 12.50
CA LYS A 185 -11.28 -0.46 13.75
C LYS A 185 -11.01 0.48 14.90
N LEU A 186 -12.04 0.74 15.70
CA LEU A 186 -11.90 1.46 16.96
C LEU A 186 -11.78 0.46 18.09
N LEU A 187 -10.70 0.58 18.86
CA LEU A 187 -10.34 -0.35 19.93
C LEU A 187 -10.19 0.43 21.24
N LEU A 188 -10.74 -0.13 22.32
CA LEU A 188 -10.40 0.28 23.68
C LEU A 188 -9.31 -0.66 24.19
N VAL A 189 -8.08 -0.13 24.27
CA VAL A 189 -6.94 -0.85 24.84
C VAL A 189 -6.64 -0.17 26.17
N GLU A 190 -6.80 -0.92 27.25
CA GLU A 190 -6.68 -0.39 28.62
C GLU A 190 -7.69 0.73 28.89
N ASP A 191 -7.21 1.97 29.04
CA ASP A 191 -7.96 3.22 29.24
C ASP A 191 -7.88 4.15 28.01
N ARG A 192 -7.39 3.64 26.87
CA ARG A 192 -7.15 4.42 25.65
C ARG A 192 -8.04 3.97 24.50
N LEU A 193 -8.60 4.95 23.81
CA LEU A 193 -9.31 4.73 22.56
C LEU A 193 -8.37 4.98 21.39
N VAL A 194 -8.21 3.98 20.54
CA VAL A 194 -7.34 4.03 19.35
C VAL A 194 -8.13 3.69 18.09
N ALA A 195 -7.81 4.36 16.99
CA ALA A 195 -8.24 4.00 15.65
C ALA A 195 -7.12 3.28 14.91
N THR A 196 -7.44 2.16 14.26
CA THR A 196 -6.50 1.45 13.40
C THR A 196 -7.12 1.03 12.07
N ILE A 197 -6.31 1.06 11.01
CA ILE A 197 -6.63 0.57 9.68
C ILE A 197 -5.45 -0.27 9.18
N ASP A 198 -5.71 -1.53 8.86
CA ASP A 198 -4.70 -2.41 8.26
C ASP A 198 -4.85 -2.40 6.73
N VAL A 199 -3.74 -2.22 6.01
CA VAL A 199 -3.67 -2.14 4.55
C VAL A 199 -2.69 -3.18 4.04
N MET A 200 -3.12 -3.97 3.04
CA MET A 200 -2.25 -4.92 2.37
C MET A 200 -1.25 -4.18 1.48
N GLY A 201 0.02 -4.50 1.63
CA GLY A 201 1.15 -3.94 0.87
C GLY A 201 1.55 -4.80 -0.34
N ASP A 202 0.86 -5.91 -0.60
CA ASP A 202 1.15 -6.78 -1.75
C ASP A 202 -0.14 -7.18 -2.53
N PRO A 203 -0.44 -6.54 -3.67
CA PRO A 203 0.29 -5.42 -4.28
C PRO A 203 0.02 -4.09 -3.57
N PHE A 204 1.06 -3.30 -3.31
CA PHE A 204 0.88 -1.94 -2.80
C PHE A 204 0.32 -1.00 -3.88
N VAL A 205 -0.83 -0.40 -3.59
CA VAL A 205 -1.51 0.59 -4.41
C VAL A 205 -1.59 1.91 -3.62
N PRO A 206 -0.79 2.95 -3.98
CA PRO A 206 -0.76 4.23 -3.26
C PRO A 206 -2.13 4.87 -3.05
N ARG A 207 -3.03 4.72 -4.04
CA ARG A 207 -4.37 5.27 -3.98
C ARG A 207 -5.20 4.73 -2.82
N HIS A 208 -5.08 3.44 -2.48
CA HIS A 208 -5.80 2.85 -1.35
C HIS A 208 -5.36 3.46 -0.02
N LEU A 209 -4.05 3.66 0.16
CA LEU A 209 -3.51 4.33 1.35
C LEU A 209 -4.08 5.75 1.48
N ILE A 210 -4.11 6.52 0.38
CA ILE A 210 -4.64 7.89 0.36
C ILE A 210 -6.15 7.92 0.68
N ASP A 211 -6.94 7.03 0.09
CA ASP A 211 -8.38 6.98 0.35
C ASP A 211 -8.69 6.61 1.81
N LEU A 212 -7.93 5.67 2.40
CA LEU A 212 -8.06 5.29 3.81
C LEU A 212 -7.59 6.41 4.75
N PHE A 213 -6.53 7.15 4.39
CA PHE A 213 -6.16 8.38 5.08
C PHE A 213 -7.29 9.42 5.06
N GLY A 214 -8.00 9.54 3.94
CA GLY A 214 -9.17 10.40 3.82
C GLY A 214 -10.30 10.00 4.77
N ALA A 215 -10.59 8.70 4.87
CA ALA A 215 -11.57 8.18 5.83
C ALA A 215 -11.14 8.42 7.28
N LEU A 216 -9.87 8.16 7.62
CA LEU A 216 -9.32 8.41 8.95
C LEU A 216 -9.37 9.90 9.31
N ARG A 217 -8.99 10.79 8.39
CA ARG A 217 -9.10 12.24 8.59
C ARG A 217 -10.55 12.68 8.89
N ALA A 218 -11.52 12.10 8.19
CA ALA A 218 -12.93 12.40 8.44
C ALA A 218 -13.36 11.99 9.85
N LEU A 219 -12.89 10.84 10.35
CA LEU A 219 -13.11 10.41 11.74
C LEU A 219 -12.42 11.37 12.73
N LEU A 220 -11.14 11.70 12.53
CA LEU A 220 -10.37 12.59 13.40
C LEU A 220 -11.06 13.96 13.57
N GLY A 221 -11.63 14.50 12.48
CA GLY A 221 -12.42 15.72 12.51
C GLY A 221 -13.69 15.66 13.39
N THR A 222 -14.10 14.48 13.86
CA THR A 222 -15.22 14.29 14.80
C THR A 222 -14.78 14.18 16.26
N VAL A 223 -13.48 14.07 16.55
CA VAL A 223 -12.93 13.87 17.90
C VAL A 223 -12.78 15.21 18.62
N ASP A 224 -13.91 15.76 19.04
CA ASP A 224 -13.99 17.02 19.79
C ASP A 224 -14.20 16.82 21.30
N THR A 225 -14.43 17.90 22.04
CA THR A 225 -14.71 17.83 23.49
C THR A 225 -15.98 17.04 23.80
N GLY A 226 -17.01 17.11 22.96
CA GLY A 226 -18.25 16.35 23.16
C GLY A 226 -18.05 14.86 22.93
N PHE A 227 -17.23 14.50 21.94
CA PHE A 227 -16.79 13.13 21.72
C PHE A 227 -16.05 12.58 22.94
N ALA A 228 -15.12 13.35 23.51
CA ALA A 228 -14.38 12.95 24.71
C ALA A 228 -15.30 12.72 25.92
N GLN A 229 -16.30 13.58 26.12
CA GLN A 229 -17.29 13.44 27.20
C GLN A 229 -18.13 12.17 27.10
N ARG A 230 -18.48 11.70 25.89
CA ARG A 230 -19.22 10.44 25.70
C ARG A 230 -18.47 9.22 26.23
N PHE A 231 -17.14 9.29 26.21
CA PHE A 231 -16.25 8.25 26.71
C PHE A 231 -15.77 8.50 28.15
N ASP A 232 -16.16 9.61 28.78
CA ASP A 232 -15.56 10.07 30.05
C ASP A 232 -14.02 10.01 29.98
N GLY A 233 -13.47 10.53 28.88
CA GLY A 233 -12.04 10.51 28.58
C GLY A 233 -11.52 11.88 28.15
N GLU A 234 -10.20 11.92 27.94
CA GLU A 234 -9.46 13.14 27.62
C GLU A 234 -8.82 13.05 26.24
N ARG A 235 -8.74 14.19 25.54
CA ARG A 235 -8.06 14.28 24.25
C ARG A 235 -6.57 14.50 24.45
N TYR A 236 -5.77 13.92 23.57
CA TYR A 236 -4.38 14.29 23.41
C TYR A 236 -4.32 15.75 22.92
N THR A 237 -4.05 16.71 23.81
CA THR A 237 -3.75 18.08 23.41
C THR A 237 -2.40 18.09 22.71
N GLY A 238 -2.36 18.55 21.46
CA GLY A 238 -1.10 18.82 20.78
C GLY A 238 -0.35 19.92 21.52
N ASP A 239 0.56 19.53 22.42
CA ASP A 239 1.51 20.44 23.03
C ASP A 239 2.43 20.93 21.90
N THR A 240 2.16 22.15 21.47
CA THR A 240 3.03 22.87 20.55
C THR A 240 4.19 23.34 21.42
N ASP A 241 5.37 22.73 21.24
CA ASP A 241 6.67 23.00 21.91
C ASP A 241 7.18 21.98 22.96
N ALA A 242 6.78 20.70 22.87
CA ALA A 242 7.59 19.62 23.45
C ALA A 242 8.30 18.86 22.31
N GLU A 243 9.64 18.90 22.30
CA GLU A 243 10.42 17.87 21.60
C GLU A 243 9.86 16.49 21.98
N PRO A 244 9.78 15.53 21.04
CA PRO A 244 9.19 14.23 21.36
C PRO A 244 10.03 13.57 22.46
N THR A 245 9.50 13.58 23.68
CA THR A 245 10.07 12.81 24.78
C THR A 245 9.91 11.35 24.41
N LEU A 246 11.04 10.79 24.01
CA LEU A 246 11.34 9.37 23.90
C LEU A 246 10.73 8.62 25.08
N PHE A 247 10.14 7.47 24.80
CA PHE A 247 9.71 6.53 25.82
C PHE A 247 10.86 6.24 26.77
N ASP A 248 10.73 6.65 28.04
CA ASP A 248 11.62 6.22 29.11
C ASP A 248 11.46 4.70 29.27
N GLU A 249 12.52 3.96 28.94
CA GLU A 249 12.67 2.59 29.43
C GLU A 249 12.68 2.61 30.96
N PRO A 250 11.97 1.70 31.65
CA PRO A 250 12.14 1.55 33.08
C PRO A 250 13.55 1.05 33.36
N THR A 251 14.38 1.96 33.87
CA THR A 251 15.69 1.67 34.44
C THR A 251 15.49 0.76 35.65
N VAL A 252 15.74 -0.54 35.49
CA VAL A 252 15.88 -1.45 36.63
C VAL A 252 17.32 -1.38 37.11
N PHE A 253 17.58 -0.43 38.02
CA PHE A 253 18.65 -0.54 38.99
C PHE A 253 18.02 -0.49 40.39
N ASP A 254 18.19 -1.56 41.15
CA ASP A 254 18.24 -1.49 42.60
C ASP A 254 19.38 -2.42 43.07
N GLU A 255 20.52 -1.79 43.34
CA GLU A 255 21.51 -2.17 44.36
C GLU A 255 20.86 -2.06 45.78
N PRO A 256 21.39 -2.60 46.92
CA PRO A 256 22.80 -2.46 47.29
C PRO A 256 23.43 -3.50 48.25
N SER A 257 24.75 -3.28 48.45
CA SER A 257 25.69 -3.73 49.51
C SER A 257 26.32 -5.11 49.40
#